data_AF-W6QGM4-F1
#
_entry.id   AF-W6QGM4-F1
#
_cell.length_a   1.000
_cell.length_b   1.000
_cell.length_c   1.000
_cell.angle_alpha   90.00
_cell.angle_beta   90.00
_cell.angle_gamma   90.00
#
_symmetry.space_group_name_H-M   'P 1'
#
loop_
_entity.id
_entity.type
_entity.pdbx_description
1 polymer ?
#
loop_
_entity_poly.entity_id
_entity_poly.type
_entity_poly.pdbx_seq_one_letter_code
_entity_poly.pdbx_strand_id
1 'polypeptide(L)'
;MDTKDSQEFLLWAAGFLKPWFASDLAWSNDLIGKLGSNALPLALAHVGATVRNGFSTPEDYLALLEEQQTRETQADPSQDLQRLAFEVAIAQIRKQKDQPSKDAHKLLNAFVFFPNRHMSLETATKAIITSRTIGGEQRRRYHKRYPTSKLIRRNGKAYNTSQSTSRRQSSDSVALSRVHWAIMELLDISAVIYHPSSGTYSMEAVLKSWIADSLGQSEREVWKNLAGMIAPQKASKESL
;
A
#
# COMPACT_ATOMS: atom_id res chain seq x y z
N MET A 1 16.35 2.91 21.90
CA MET A 1 16.32 4.36 21.63
C MET A 1 15.87 4.99 22.92
N ASP A 2 16.56 6.00 23.44
CA ASP A 2 16.06 6.66 24.64
C ASP A 2 14.86 7.57 24.28
N THR A 3 14.17 8.08 25.30
CA THR A 3 12.97 8.92 25.10
C THR A 3 13.30 10.22 24.36
N LYS A 4 14.50 10.76 24.58
CA LYS A 4 14.93 12.03 23.97
C LYS A 4 15.21 11.83 22.48
N ASP A 5 15.99 10.83 22.12
CA ASP A 5 16.26 10.41 20.75
C ASP A 5 14.94 10.17 20.00
N SER A 6 13.97 9.49 20.64
CA SER A 6 12.65 9.23 20.07
C SER A 6 11.89 10.52 19.78
N GLN A 7 11.94 11.49 20.70
CA GLN A 7 11.36 12.81 20.54
C GLN A 7 12.01 13.57 19.37
N GLU A 8 13.34 13.59 19.35
CA GLU A 8 14.11 14.27 18.31
C GLU A 8 13.81 13.68 16.93
N PHE A 9 13.76 12.35 16.84
CA PHE A 9 13.46 11.63 15.61
C PHE A 9 12.05 11.88 15.12
N LEU A 10 11.04 11.81 16.01
CA LEU A 10 9.65 12.08 15.66
C LEU A 10 9.47 13.50 15.10
N LEU A 11 10.04 14.50 15.77
CA LEU A 11 9.94 15.89 15.34
C LEU A 11 10.59 16.11 13.97
N TRP A 12 11.77 15.52 13.76
CA TRP A 12 12.43 15.53 12.45
C TRP A 12 11.60 14.81 11.39
N ALA A 13 11.04 13.64 11.69
CA ALA A 13 10.23 12.86 10.76
C ALA A 13 8.95 13.62 10.36
N ALA A 14 8.36 14.36 11.30
CA ALA A 14 7.21 15.25 11.09
C ALA A 14 7.55 16.54 10.32
N GLY A 15 8.84 16.80 10.06
CA GLY A 15 9.29 17.97 9.30
C GLY A 15 9.40 19.26 10.12
N PHE A 16 9.39 19.18 11.46
CA PHE A 16 9.65 20.35 12.29
C PHE A 16 11.11 20.78 12.23
N LEU A 17 11.34 22.09 12.12
CA LEU A 17 12.68 22.68 12.04
C LEU A 17 13.19 23.03 13.43
N LYS A 18 14.50 22.84 13.66
CA LYS A 18 15.16 23.31 14.88
C LYS A 18 15.37 24.84 14.82
N PRO A 19 15.28 25.57 15.95
CA PRO A 19 14.90 25.09 17.28
C PRO A 19 13.40 24.78 17.38
N TRP A 20 13.04 23.70 18.07
CA TRP A 20 11.64 23.29 18.25
C TRP A 20 10.92 24.21 19.23
N PHE A 21 9.65 24.49 18.95
CA PHE A 21 8.81 25.28 19.83
C PHE A 21 8.28 24.41 20.98
N ALA A 22 7.83 25.07 22.05
CA ALA A 22 7.25 24.39 23.21
C ALA A 22 6.02 23.54 22.83
N SER A 23 5.24 23.97 21.83
CA SER A 23 4.12 23.21 21.27
C SER A 23 4.55 21.89 20.63
N ASP A 24 5.62 21.90 19.85
CA ASP A 24 6.12 20.72 19.14
C ASP A 24 6.68 19.70 20.15
N LEU A 25 7.40 20.20 21.17
CA LEU A 25 7.89 19.38 22.28
C LEU A 25 6.75 18.77 23.09
N ALA A 26 5.68 19.53 23.37
CA ALA A 26 4.50 19.02 24.07
C ALA A 26 3.80 17.92 23.26
N TRP A 27 3.51 18.19 21.98
CA TRP A 27 2.90 17.22 21.08
C TRP A 27 3.69 15.90 20.99
N SER A 28 5.00 15.99 20.80
CA SER A 28 5.86 14.80 20.70
C SER A 28 5.91 14.00 22.00
N ASN A 29 5.90 14.67 23.16
CA ASN A 29 5.81 14.03 24.46
C ASN A 29 4.48 13.28 24.64
N ASP A 30 3.35 13.91 24.28
CA ASP A 30 2.04 13.29 24.38
C ASP A 30 1.93 12.04 23.50
N LEU A 31 2.44 12.12 22.27
CA LEU A 31 2.44 11.00 21.34
C LEU A 31 3.33 9.85 21.83
N ILE A 32 4.55 10.14 22.29
CA ILE A 32 5.46 9.12 22.84
C ILE A 32 4.86 8.49 24.10
N GLY A 33 4.18 9.29 24.93
CA GLY A 33 3.41 8.78 26.07
C GLY A 33 2.34 7.77 25.66
N LYS A 34 1.65 8.00 24.53
CA LYS A 34 0.63 7.09 23.99
C LYS A 34 1.20 5.85 23.30
N LEU A 35 2.28 5.99 22.52
CA LEU A 35 2.92 4.87 21.83
C LEU A 35 3.77 4.01 22.78
N GLY A 36 4.07 4.54 23.97
CA GLY A 36 4.90 3.93 24.98
C GLY A 36 6.37 4.34 24.86
N SER A 37 7.10 4.23 25.97
CA SER A 37 8.51 4.63 26.08
C SER A 37 9.46 3.87 25.15
N ASN A 38 9.01 2.74 24.58
CA ASN A 38 9.74 1.90 23.65
C ASN A 38 9.21 2.01 22.21
N ALA A 39 8.70 3.19 21.82
CA ALA A 39 8.23 3.44 20.47
C ALA A 39 9.26 3.01 19.42
N LEU A 40 8.85 2.18 18.46
CA LEU A 40 9.74 1.76 17.39
C LEU A 40 9.99 2.93 16.44
N PRO A 41 11.22 3.11 15.93
CA PRO A 41 11.51 4.15 14.94
C PRO A 41 10.57 4.08 13.73
N LEU A 42 10.14 2.88 13.33
CA LEU A 42 9.20 2.68 12.22
C LEU A 42 7.83 3.33 12.50
N ALA A 43 7.26 3.16 13.69
CA ALA A 43 5.98 3.79 14.03
C ALA A 43 6.09 5.31 14.13
N LEU A 44 7.19 5.81 14.69
CA LEU A 44 7.47 7.24 14.72
C LEU A 44 7.63 7.80 13.30
N ALA A 45 8.23 7.04 12.38
CA ALA A 45 8.34 7.40 10.97
C ALA A 45 6.96 7.44 10.29
N HIS A 46 6.06 6.51 10.58
CA HIS A 46 4.68 6.55 10.07
C HIS A 46 3.91 7.77 10.59
N VAL A 47 4.03 8.09 11.88
CA VAL A 47 3.37 9.27 12.45
C VAL A 47 3.93 10.54 11.84
N GLY A 48 5.25 10.69 11.86
CA GLY A 48 5.93 11.86 11.33
C GLY A 48 5.61 12.05 9.85
N ALA A 49 5.66 11.00 9.05
CA ALA A 49 5.26 11.06 7.65
C ALA A 49 3.82 11.54 7.46
N THR A 50 2.88 11.04 8.27
CA THR A 50 1.46 11.42 8.17
C THR A 50 1.27 12.92 8.40
N VAL A 51 1.96 13.47 9.41
CA VAL A 51 1.95 14.91 9.71
C VAL A 51 2.66 15.71 8.61
N ARG A 52 3.88 15.31 8.25
CA ARG A 52 4.73 16.02 7.27
C ARG A 52 4.07 16.16 5.91
N ASN A 53 3.36 15.13 5.46
CA ASN A 53 2.69 15.11 4.16
C ASN A 53 1.32 15.81 4.20
N GLY A 54 0.92 16.37 5.35
CA GLY A 54 -0.34 17.10 5.50
C GLY A 54 -1.58 16.20 5.51
N PHE A 55 -1.43 14.89 5.77
CA PHE A 55 -2.56 13.98 5.90
C PHE A 55 -3.33 14.21 7.21
N SER A 56 -2.64 14.73 8.23
CA SER A 56 -3.23 15.21 9.48
C SER A 56 -2.40 16.35 10.06
N THR A 57 -3.03 17.19 10.88
CA THR A 57 -2.26 18.08 11.77
C THR A 57 -1.69 17.27 12.94
N PRO A 58 -0.68 17.80 13.65
CA PRO A 58 -0.17 17.19 14.88
C PRO A 58 -1.29 16.92 15.90
N GLU A 59 -2.19 17.87 16.08
CA GLU A 59 -3.30 17.82 17.03
C GLU A 59 -4.35 16.77 16.63
N ASP A 60 -4.70 16.73 15.35
CA ASP A 60 -5.70 15.78 14.82
C ASP A 60 -5.18 14.33 14.88
N TYR A 61 -3.87 14.13 14.77
CA TYR A 61 -3.28 12.79 14.78
C TYR A 61 -3.58 12.03 16.08
N LEU A 62 -3.54 12.71 17.23
CA LEU A 62 -3.83 12.08 18.52
C LEU A 62 -5.27 11.54 18.56
N ALA A 63 -6.23 12.31 18.05
CA ALA A 63 -7.62 11.89 17.96
C ALA A 63 -7.80 10.70 16.99
N LEU A 64 -7.10 10.72 15.85
CA LEU A 64 -7.12 9.61 14.89
C LEU A 64 -6.56 8.31 15.50
N LEU A 65 -5.50 8.41 16.28
CA LEU A 65 -4.90 7.26 16.96
C LEU A 65 -5.87 6.68 18.00
N GLU A 66 -6.54 7.52 18.78
CA GLU A 66 -7.57 7.09 19.75
C GLU A 66 -8.79 6.46 19.07
N GLU A 67 -9.25 7.03 17.95
CA GLU A 67 -10.35 6.46 17.17
C GLU A 67 -9.99 5.06 16.66
N GLN A 68 -8.76 4.90 16.13
CA GLN A 68 -8.29 3.60 15.64
C GLN A 68 -8.11 2.59 16.79
N GLN A 69 -7.56 3.02 17.93
CA GLN A 69 -7.49 2.21 19.14
C GLN A 69 -8.87 1.68 19.53
N THR A 70 -9.87 2.57 19.61
CA THR A 70 -11.24 2.20 20.01
C THR A 70 -11.87 1.18 19.06
N ARG A 71 -11.60 1.29 17.75
CA ARG A 71 -12.06 0.32 16.75
C ARG A 71 -11.41 -1.04 16.92
N GLU A 72 -10.11 -1.10 17.22
CA GLU A 72 -9.38 -2.35 17.40
C GLU A 72 -9.60 -3.00 18.77
N THR A 73 -9.80 -2.24 19.85
CA THR A 73 -10.10 -2.82 21.19
C THR A 73 -11.38 -3.66 21.17
N GLN A 74 -12.31 -3.38 20.26
CA GLN A 74 -13.51 -4.20 20.06
C GLN A 74 -13.22 -5.52 19.33
N ALA A 75 -12.06 -5.65 18.69
CA ALA A 75 -11.67 -6.79 17.85
C ALA A 75 -10.57 -7.66 18.49
N ASP A 76 -9.57 -7.08 19.17
CA ASP A 76 -8.46 -7.83 19.79
C ASP A 76 -7.80 -7.02 20.95
N PRO A 77 -7.74 -7.55 22.19
CA PRO A 77 -7.19 -6.83 23.35
C PRO A 77 -5.65 -6.76 23.42
N SER A 78 -4.90 -7.49 22.59
CA SER A 78 -3.43 -7.33 22.52
C SER A 78 -3.04 -6.26 21.50
N GLN A 79 -3.19 -5.00 21.88
CA GLN A 79 -2.90 -3.87 20.98
C GLN A 79 -1.40 -3.73 20.70
N ASP A 80 -1.00 -3.94 19.46
CA ASP A 80 0.29 -3.48 18.95
C ASP A 80 0.18 -2.00 18.57
N LEU A 81 0.48 -1.11 19.52
CA LEU A 81 0.45 0.35 19.32
C LEU A 81 1.33 0.81 18.14
N GLN A 82 2.35 0.02 17.78
CA GLN A 82 3.20 0.30 16.62
C GLN A 82 2.42 0.05 15.32
N ARG A 83 1.65 -1.04 15.28
CA ARG A 83 0.77 -1.38 14.16
C ARG A 83 -0.32 -0.32 13.97
N LEU A 84 -0.88 0.20 15.06
CA LEU A 84 -1.90 1.26 15.00
C LEU A 84 -1.40 2.52 14.29
N ALA A 85 -0.15 2.94 14.53
CA ALA A 85 0.43 4.09 13.82
C ALA A 85 0.51 3.84 12.30
N PHE A 86 0.88 2.63 11.89
CA PHE A 86 0.85 2.23 10.48
C PHE A 86 -0.57 2.23 9.91
N GLU A 87 -1.54 1.70 10.64
CA GLU A 87 -2.94 1.65 10.20
C GLU A 87 -3.56 3.04 10.03
N VAL A 88 -3.24 3.99 10.92
CA VAL A 88 -3.65 5.40 10.77
C VAL A 88 -3.10 5.98 9.47
N ALA A 89 -1.81 5.78 9.18
CA ALA A 89 -1.19 6.28 7.95
C ALA A 89 -1.87 5.70 6.69
N ILE A 90 -2.14 4.39 6.69
CA ILE A 90 -2.86 3.72 5.60
C ILE A 90 -4.31 4.21 5.48
N ALA A 91 -4.99 4.46 6.59
CA ALA A 91 -6.35 4.98 6.59
C ALA A 91 -6.41 6.37 5.93
N GLN A 92 -5.41 7.22 6.14
CA GLN A 92 -5.35 8.53 5.49
C GLN A 92 -5.16 8.43 3.97
N ILE A 93 -4.26 7.57 3.49
CA ILE A 93 -4.15 7.29 2.04
C ILE A 93 -5.51 6.85 1.49
N ARG A 94 -6.20 5.93 2.16
CA ARG A 94 -7.52 5.44 1.72
C ARG A 94 -8.59 6.54 1.69
N LYS A 95 -8.51 7.53 2.58
CA LYS A 95 -9.46 8.65 2.68
C LYS A 95 -9.41 9.58 1.48
N GLN A 96 -8.26 9.71 0.80
CA GLN A 96 -8.11 10.56 -0.38
C GLN A 96 -9.01 10.13 -1.55
N LYS A 97 -9.35 8.83 -1.65
CA LYS A 97 -10.24 8.23 -2.67
C LYS A 97 -9.82 8.45 -4.13
N ASP A 98 -8.65 9.02 -4.38
CA ASP A 98 -8.11 9.22 -5.71
C ASP A 98 -7.58 7.91 -6.31
N GLN A 99 -7.09 7.98 -7.53
CA GLN A 99 -6.63 6.79 -8.24
C GLN A 99 -5.24 6.29 -7.77
N PRO A 100 -4.24 7.15 -7.55
CA PRO A 100 -2.98 6.77 -6.91
C PRO A 100 -3.18 6.03 -5.58
N SER A 101 -3.99 6.56 -4.65
CA SER A 101 -4.23 5.94 -3.34
C SER A 101 -4.86 4.54 -3.45
N LYS A 102 -5.80 4.36 -4.39
CA LYS A 102 -6.40 3.04 -4.67
C LYS A 102 -5.39 2.05 -5.21
N ASP A 103 -4.48 2.48 -6.07
CA ASP A 103 -3.43 1.61 -6.59
C ASP A 103 -2.32 1.40 -5.54
N ALA A 104 -2.03 2.38 -4.68
CA ALA A 104 -1.09 2.24 -3.57
C ALA A 104 -1.54 1.15 -2.60
N HIS A 105 -2.82 1.12 -2.25
CA HIS A 105 -3.38 0.05 -1.42
C HIS A 105 -3.26 -1.35 -2.08
N LYS A 106 -3.46 -1.44 -3.40
CA LYS A 106 -3.24 -2.70 -4.14
C LYS A 106 -1.78 -3.11 -4.16
N LEU A 107 -0.87 -2.14 -4.35
CA LEU A 107 0.57 -2.39 -4.29
C LEU A 107 0.98 -2.88 -2.91
N LEU A 108 0.41 -2.31 -1.84
CA LEU A 108 0.64 -2.75 -0.46
C LEU A 108 0.43 -4.26 -0.34
N ASN A 109 -0.72 -4.76 -0.80
CA ASN A 109 -1.04 -6.18 -0.78
C ASN A 109 -0.14 -7.00 -1.71
N ALA A 110 0.24 -6.46 -2.86
CA ALA A 110 1.17 -7.13 -3.78
C ALA A 110 2.57 -7.31 -3.14
N PHE A 111 3.09 -6.31 -2.43
CA PHE A 111 4.39 -6.37 -1.74
C PHE A 111 4.44 -7.47 -0.67
N VAL A 112 3.34 -7.70 0.04
CA VAL A 112 3.23 -8.75 1.08
C VAL A 112 3.58 -10.12 0.52
N PHE A 113 2.95 -10.51 -0.58
CA PHE A 113 3.08 -11.85 -1.15
C PHE A 113 4.18 -11.95 -2.23
N PHE A 114 4.82 -10.84 -2.58
CA PHE A 114 5.90 -10.87 -3.54
C PHE A 114 7.10 -11.66 -2.98
N PRO A 115 7.55 -12.73 -3.68
CA PRO A 115 8.53 -13.67 -3.14
C PRO A 115 9.93 -13.06 -3.02
N ASN A 116 10.25 -12.08 -3.86
CA ASN A 116 11.53 -11.38 -3.78
C ASN A 116 11.42 -10.23 -2.77
N ARG A 117 12.52 -9.97 -2.05
CA ARG A 117 12.63 -8.82 -1.14
C ARG A 117 12.47 -7.48 -1.86
N HIS A 118 12.85 -7.44 -3.14
CA HIS A 118 12.94 -6.24 -3.97
C HIS A 118 12.02 -6.34 -5.18
N MET A 119 11.10 -5.39 -5.32
CA MET A 119 10.18 -5.25 -6.46
C MET A 119 10.63 -4.08 -7.33
N SER A 120 10.74 -4.26 -8.64
CA SER A 120 10.99 -3.16 -9.58
C SER A 120 9.71 -2.40 -9.93
N LEU A 121 9.83 -1.17 -10.45
CA LEU A 121 8.69 -0.40 -10.95
C LEU A 121 7.92 -1.14 -12.05
N GLU A 122 8.62 -1.86 -12.92
CA GLU A 122 8.01 -2.68 -13.96
C GLU A 122 7.15 -3.80 -13.37
N THR A 123 7.66 -4.51 -12.36
CA THR A 123 6.91 -5.58 -11.68
C THR A 123 5.72 -5.02 -10.91
N ALA A 124 5.86 -3.88 -10.23
CA ALA A 124 4.74 -3.17 -9.60
C ALA A 124 3.67 -2.78 -10.63
N THR A 125 4.10 -2.35 -11.82
CA THR A 125 3.18 -2.01 -12.92
C THR A 125 2.43 -3.24 -13.42
N LYS A 126 3.12 -4.35 -13.62
CA LYS A 126 2.52 -5.66 -13.96
C LYS A 126 1.54 -6.12 -12.88
N ALA A 127 1.84 -5.91 -11.59
CA ALA A 127 0.96 -6.25 -10.47
C ALA A 127 -0.37 -5.48 -10.56
N ILE A 128 -0.32 -4.16 -10.78
CA ILE A 128 -1.52 -3.33 -10.90
C ILE A 128 -2.34 -3.69 -12.12
N ILE A 129 -1.71 -3.90 -13.28
CA ILE A 129 -2.42 -4.29 -14.51
C ILE A 129 -3.10 -5.65 -14.30
N THR A 130 -2.39 -6.64 -13.76
CA THR A 130 -2.91 -8.01 -13.52
C THR A 130 -4.01 -8.02 -12.45
N SER A 131 -3.91 -7.21 -11.40
CA SER A 131 -4.96 -7.13 -10.38
C SER A 131 -6.31 -6.65 -10.96
N ARG A 132 -6.26 -5.76 -11.95
CA ARG A 132 -7.46 -5.23 -12.63
C ARG A 132 -8.10 -6.26 -13.53
N THR A 133 -7.30 -7.08 -14.22
CA THR A 133 -7.83 -8.14 -15.08
C THR A 133 -8.49 -9.23 -14.25
N ILE A 134 -7.90 -9.65 -13.12
CA ILE A 134 -8.49 -10.62 -12.20
C ILE A 134 -9.82 -10.12 -11.62
N GLY A 135 -9.85 -8.88 -11.11
CA GLY A 135 -11.08 -8.29 -10.57
C GLY A 135 -12.17 -8.10 -11.64
N GLY A 136 -11.79 -7.77 -12.87
CA GLY A 136 -12.72 -7.67 -14.01
C GLY A 136 -13.27 -9.03 -14.43
N GLU A 137 -12.44 -10.08 -14.46
CA GLU A 137 -12.87 -11.44 -14.77
C GLU A 137 -13.77 -12.04 -13.69
N GLN A 138 -13.48 -11.81 -12.41
CA GLN A 138 -14.36 -12.25 -11.31
C GLN A 138 -15.75 -11.62 -11.44
N ARG A 139 -15.85 -10.31 -11.74
CA ARG A 139 -17.14 -9.64 -11.99
C ARG A 139 -17.87 -10.21 -13.22
N ARG A 140 -17.15 -10.54 -14.29
CA ARG A 140 -17.74 -11.17 -15.49
C ARG A 140 -18.21 -12.61 -15.22
N ARG A 141 -17.49 -13.38 -14.41
CA ARG A 141 -17.89 -14.74 -13.98
C ARG A 141 -19.11 -14.68 -13.05
N TYR A 142 -19.20 -13.66 -12.19
CA TYR A 142 -20.36 -13.42 -11.34
C TYR A 142 -21.61 -13.06 -12.17
N HIS A 143 -21.49 -12.18 -13.17
CA HIS A 143 -22.60 -11.85 -14.07
C HIS A 143 -23.04 -13.01 -14.98
N LYS A 144 -22.18 -13.99 -15.23
CA LYS A 144 -22.56 -15.24 -15.94
C LYS A 144 -23.36 -16.23 -15.07
N ARG A 145 -23.42 -16.05 -13.73
CA ARG A 145 -24.21 -16.91 -12.83
C ARG A 145 -25.69 -16.54 -12.73
N TYR A 146 -26.10 -15.42 -13.31
CA TYR A 146 -27.52 -15.14 -13.56
C TYR A 146 -27.80 -15.39 -15.04
N PRO A 147 -28.64 -16.38 -15.40
CA PRO A 147 -29.00 -16.62 -16.78
C PRO A 147 -29.88 -15.45 -17.23
N THR A 148 -29.27 -14.46 -17.87
CA THR A 148 -30.03 -13.46 -18.61
C THR A 148 -30.74 -14.20 -19.74
N SER A 149 -32.07 -14.03 -19.75
CA SER A 149 -33.02 -14.65 -20.64
C SER A 149 -32.57 -14.61 -22.09
N LYS A 150 -32.75 -15.75 -22.76
CA LYS A 150 -32.63 -15.94 -24.21
C LYS A 150 -33.23 -14.76 -24.99
N LEU A 151 -32.38 -13.93 -25.59
CA LEU A 151 -32.76 -13.08 -26.72
C LEU A 151 -31.90 -13.44 -27.93
N ILE A 152 -32.47 -14.37 -28.69
CA ILE A 152 -32.57 -14.41 -30.15
C ILE A 152 -31.35 -13.83 -30.91
N ARG A 153 -30.55 -14.79 -31.39
CA ARG A 153 -29.66 -14.72 -32.56
C ARG A 153 -30.30 -13.91 -33.69
N ARG A 154 -29.63 -12.87 -34.17
CA ARG A 154 -29.81 -12.37 -35.54
C ARG A 154 -28.46 -12.11 -36.18
N ASN A 155 -28.28 -12.75 -37.33
CA ASN A 155 -27.07 -12.76 -38.14
C ASN A 155 -26.63 -11.33 -38.52
N GLY A 156 -25.36 -11.01 -38.28
CA GLY A 156 -24.70 -9.81 -38.77
C GLY A 156 -23.26 -10.15 -39.14
N LYS A 157 -22.91 -9.94 -40.40
CA LYS A 157 -21.64 -10.29 -41.05
C LYS A 157 -20.42 -9.77 -40.29
N ALA A 158 -19.43 -10.64 -40.14
CA ALA A 158 -18.09 -10.31 -39.67
C ALA A 158 -17.39 -9.42 -40.71
N TYR A 159 -17.06 -8.20 -40.32
CA TYR A 159 -16.00 -7.43 -40.96
C TYR A 159 -14.73 -7.61 -40.12
N ASN A 160 -13.74 -8.27 -40.71
CA ASN A 160 -12.38 -8.34 -40.21
C ASN A 160 -11.84 -6.92 -40.07
N THR A 161 -11.91 -6.38 -38.86
CA THR A 161 -11.18 -5.16 -38.51
C THR A 161 -9.86 -5.59 -37.93
N SER A 162 -8.81 -5.50 -38.75
CA SER A 162 -7.42 -5.63 -38.33
C SER A 162 -7.17 -4.64 -37.19
N GLN A 163 -7.22 -5.11 -35.94
CA GLN A 163 -6.91 -4.30 -34.78
C GLN A 163 -5.42 -4.00 -34.78
N SER A 164 -5.12 -2.76 -35.20
CA SER A 164 -3.81 -2.13 -35.13
C SER A 164 -3.18 -2.32 -33.74
N THR A 165 -1.93 -2.76 -33.75
CA THR A 165 -1.01 -2.94 -32.62
C THR A 165 -0.61 -1.65 -31.89
N SER A 166 -1.19 -0.50 -32.24
CA SER A 166 -0.84 0.83 -31.69
C SER A 166 -1.41 1.12 -30.29
N ARG A 167 -2.48 0.43 -29.85
CA ARG A 167 -3.18 0.76 -28.59
C ARG A 167 -2.48 0.30 -27.31
N ARG A 168 -1.47 -0.57 -27.39
CA ARG A 168 -0.81 -1.18 -26.23
C ARG A 168 0.19 -0.22 -25.56
N GLN A 169 1.01 0.47 -26.36
CA GLN A 169 2.11 1.31 -25.86
C GLN A 169 1.63 2.56 -25.10
N SER A 170 0.53 3.19 -25.53
CA SER A 170 -0.03 4.35 -24.83
C SER A 170 -0.70 3.97 -23.50
N SER A 171 -1.13 2.71 -23.34
CA SER A 171 -1.74 2.22 -22.11
C SER A 171 -0.68 1.93 -21.05
N ASP A 172 0.49 1.47 -21.49
CA ASP A 172 1.59 1.06 -20.61
C ASP A 172 2.31 2.26 -20.00
N SER A 173 2.51 3.35 -20.77
CA SER A 173 3.12 4.59 -20.24
C SER A 173 2.23 5.27 -19.19
N VAL A 174 0.92 5.36 -19.43
CA VAL A 174 -0.05 5.90 -18.46
C VAL A 174 -0.15 5.01 -17.22
N ALA A 175 -0.07 3.68 -17.40
CA ALA A 175 -0.02 2.76 -16.27
C ALA A 175 1.25 2.95 -15.42
N LEU A 176 2.40 3.15 -16.06
CA LEU A 176 3.68 3.36 -15.38
C LEU A 176 3.70 4.66 -14.58
N SER A 177 3.27 5.79 -15.15
CA SER A 177 3.17 7.06 -14.41
C SER A 177 2.24 6.96 -13.20
N ARG A 178 1.12 6.24 -13.34
CA ARG A 178 0.17 6.06 -12.24
C ARG A 178 0.70 5.16 -11.13
N VAL A 179 1.42 4.10 -11.50
CA VAL A 179 2.07 3.19 -10.54
C VAL A 179 3.21 3.91 -9.82
N HIS A 180 3.94 4.78 -10.53
CA HIS A 180 4.94 5.66 -9.91
C HIS A 180 4.31 6.52 -8.80
N TRP A 181 3.21 7.22 -9.07
CA TRP A 181 2.51 7.99 -8.03
C TRP A 181 2.01 7.12 -6.86
N ALA A 182 1.48 5.94 -7.16
CA ALA A 182 1.07 5.00 -6.12
C ALA A 182 2.24 4.51 -5.24
N ILE A 183 3.44 4.34 -5.82
CA ILE A 183 4.66 4.03 -5.05
C ILE A 183 5.10 5.23 -4.22
N MET A 184 5.01 6.45 -4.76
CA MET A 184 5.32 7.67 -4.02
C MET A 184 4.46 7.78 -2.76
N GLU A 185 3.15 7.55 -2.85
CA GLU A 185 2.28 7.50 -1.66
C GLU A 185 2.79 6.51 -0.59
N LEU A 186 3.30 5.34 -1.01
CA LEU A 186 3.84 4.34 -0.08
C LEU A 186 5.21 4.71 0.49
N LEU A 187 6.06 5.39 -0.29
CA LEU A 187 7.33 5.94 0.19
C LEU A 187 7.08 7.08 1.18
N ASP A 188 6.11 7.94 0.88
CA ASP A 188 5.76 9.12 1.64
C ASP A 188 5.33 8.75 3.05
N ILE A 189 4.62 7.63 3.25
CA ILE A 189 4.27 7.08 4.56
C ILE A 189 5.29 6.08 5.12
N SER A 190 6.47 5.93 4.52
CA SER A 190 7.51 4.96 4.93
C SER A 190 7.06 3.49 4.94
N ALA A 191 6.04 3.12 4.15
CA ALA A 191 5.59 1.73 4.03
C ALA A 191 6.50 0.90 3.12
N VAL A 192 7.25 1.58 2.25
CA VAL A 192 8.19 1.00 1.29
C VAL A 192 9.50 1.79 1.35
N ILE A 193 10.61 1.13 1.02
CA ILE A 193 11.96 1.68 0.97
C ILE A 193 12.46 1.59 -0.46
N TYR A 194 12.96 2.70 -1.01
CA TYR A 194 13.62 2.74 -2.31
C TYR A 194 15.12 2.43 -2.20
N HIS A 195 15.63 1.61 -3.12
CA HIS A 195 17.03 1.19 -3.21
C HIS A 195 17.66 1.75 -4.49
N PRO A 196 18.39 2.88 -4.42
CA PRO A 196 18.94 3.55 -5.62
C PRO A 196 19.92 2.67 -6.40
N SER A 197 20.69 1.83 -5.71
CA SER A 197 21.68 0.93 -6.33
C SER A 197 21.08 -0.09 -7.31
N SER A 198 19.80 -0.43 -7.13
CA SER A 198 19.10 -1.42 -7.96
C SER A 198 17.86 -0.87 -8.66
N GLY A 199 17.44 0.36 -8.33
CA GLY A 199 16.18 0.94 -8.80
C GLY A 199 14.96 0.14 -8.34
N THR A 200 15.03 -0.52 -7.18
CA THR A 200 13.97 -1.38 -6.65
C THR A 200 13.40 -0.87 -5.33
N TYR A 201 12.30 -1.47 -4.92
CA TYR A 201 11.53 -1.13 -3.74
C TYR A 201 11.40 -2.35 -2.81
N SER A 202 11.47 -2.16 -1.50
CA SER A 202 11.24 -3.23 -0.52
C SER A 202 10.29 -2.81 0.57
N MET A 203 9.63 -3.78 1.20
CA MET A 203 8.80 -3.57 2.39
C MET A 203 9.40 -4.33 3.57
N GLU A 204 9.36 -3.73 4.76
CA GLU A 204 9.84 -4.38 5.97
C GLU A 204 9.01 -5.62 6.32
N ALA A 205 9.66 -6.62 6.90
CA ALA A 205 9.02 -7.90 7.21
C ALA A 205 7.87 -7.74 8.22
N VAL A 206 8.01 -6.83 9.19
CA VAL A 206 6.97 -6.54 10.18
C VAL A 206 5.70 -6.00 9.52
N LEU A 207 5.84 -5.04 8.59
CA LEU A 207 4.72 -4.50 7.80
C LEU A 207 4.05 -5.59 6.96
N LYS A 208 4.85 -6.48 6.33
CA LYS A 208 4.30 -7.61 5.58
C LYS A 208 3.42 -8.50 6.46
N SER A 209 3.85 -8.77 7.71
CA SER A 209 3.05 -9.56 8.65
C SER A 209 1.74 -8.85 8.99
N TRP A 210 1.81 -7.59 9.43
CA TRP A 210 0.63 -6.82 9.82
C TRP A 210 -0.41 -6.74 8.69
N ILE A 211 0.03 -6.47 7.46
CA ILE A 211 -0.87 -6.43 6.31
C ILE A 211 -1.42 -7.82 6.01
N ALA A 212 -0.59 -8.87 6.02
CA ALA A 212 -1.05 -10.24 5.79
C ALA A 212 -2.14 -10.62 6.81
N ASP A 213 -1.94 -10.27 8.08
CA ASP A 213 -2.85 -10.58 9.18
C ASP A 213 -4.21 -9.88 9.00
N SER A 214 -4.21 -8.66 8.48
CA SER A 214 -5.44 -7.91 8.17
C SER A 214 -6.27 -8.48 7.00
N LEU A 215 -5.68 -9.31 6.14
CA LEU A 215 -6.36 -9.85 4.95
C LEU A 215 -7.13 -11.13 5.27
N GLY A 216 -8.36 -11.23 4.76
CA GLY A 216 -9.16 -12.46 4.82
C GLY A 216 -8.56 -13.57 3.94
N GLN A 217 -8.87 -14.84 4.24
CA GLN A 217 -8.26 -15.99 3.56
C GLN A 217 -8.41 -15.96 2.03
N SER A 218 -9.59 -15.61 1.53
CA SER A 218 -9.87 -15.50 0.09
C SER A 218 -9.05 -14.39 -0.59
N GLU A 219 -8.83 -13.27 0.09
CA GLU A 219 -7.99 -12.18 -0.42
C GLU A 219 -6.52 -12.59 -0.43
N ARG A 220 -6.03 -13.27 0.62
CA ARG A 220 -4.67 -13.81 0.66
C ARG A 220 -4.42 -14.74 -0.53
N GLU A 221 -5.36 -15.61 -0.87
CA GLU A 221 -5.25 -16.49 -2.03
C GLU A 221 -5.17 -15.73 -3.36
N VAL A 222 -6.02 -14.70 -3.55
CA VAL A 222 -5.99 -13.86 -4.75
C VAL A 222 -4.61 -13.19 -4.91
N TRP A 223 -4.07 -12.62 -3.84
CA TRP A 223 -2.79 -11.92 -3.88
C TRP A 223 -1.59 -12.87 -4.00
N LYS A 224 -1.64 -14.06 -3.38
CA LYS A 224 -0.64 -15.12 -3.59
C LYS A 224 -0.61 -15.59 -5.05
N ASN A 225 -1.78 -15.83 -5.65
CA ASN A 225 -1.88 -16.22 -7.05
C ASN A 225 -1.35 -15.12 -7.97
N LEU A 226 -1.71 -13.86 -7.72
CA LEU A 226 -1.19 -12.72 -8.45
C LEU A 226 0.34 -12.64 -8.35
N ALA A 227 0.90 -12.79 -7.14
CA ALA A 227 2.34 -12.79 -6.92
C ALA A 227 3.06 -13.88 -7.74
N GLY A 228 2.49 -15.08 -7.82
CA GLY A 228 2.99 -16.16 -8.67
C GLY A 228 2.97 -15.83 -10.17
N MET A 229 1.99 -15.05 -10.65
CA MET A 229 1.90 -14.64 -12.05
C MET A 229 2.91 -13.56 -12.44
N ILE A 230 3.27 -12.68 -11.50
CA ILE A 230 4.17 -11.54 -11.76
C ILE A 230 5.61 -11.79 -11.32
N ALA A 231 5.87 -12.83 -10.54
CA ALA A 231 7.21 -13.21 -10.17
C ALA A 231 8.02 -13.54 -11.43
N PRO A 232 9.29 -13.09 -11.53
CA PRO A 232 10.14 -13.48 -12.63
C PRO A 232 10.23 -15.00 -12.64
N GLN A 233 9.83 -15.63 -13.76
CA GLN A 233 10.05 -17.06 -13.93
C GLN A 233 11.55 -17.29 -13.81
N LYS A 234 11.97 -18.16 -12.88
CA LYS A 234 13.33 -18.67 -12.90
C LYS A 234 13.49 -19.27 -14.30
N ALA A 235 14.35 -18.67 -15.12
CA ALA A 235 14.81 -19.31 -16.32
C ALA A 235 15.32 -20.67 -15.87
N SER A 236 14.60 -21.72 -16.25
CA SER A 236 15.09 -23.07 -16.18
C SER A 236 16.42 -23.02 -16.93
N LYS A 237 17.53 -23.03 -16.19
CA LYS A 237 18.83 -23.28 -16.78
C LYS A 237 18.76 -24.72 -17.28
N GLU A 238 18.35 -24.87 -18.53
CA GLU A 238 18.83 -25.94 -19.38
C GLU A 238 20.35 -25.81 -19.52
N SER A 239 20.98 -26.95 -19.80
CA SER A 239 22.41 -27.24 -20.02
C SER A 239 23.24 -27.43 -18.74
N LEU A 240 23.80 -28.60 -18.45
CA LEU A 240 24.09 -29.81 -19.25
C LEU A 240 23.91 -31.08 -18.39
#